data_AF-A0A2S2CWS3-F1
#
_entry.id   AF-A0A2S2CWS3-F1
#
_cell.length_a   1.000
_cell.length_b   1.000
_cell.length_c   1.000
_cell.angle_alpha   90.00
_cell.angle_beta   90.00
_cell.angle_gamma   90.00
#
_symmetry.space_group_name_H-M   'P 1'
#
loop_
_entity.id
_entity.type
_entity.pdbx_description
1 polymer ?
#
loop_
_entity_poly.entity_id
_entity_poly.type
_entity_poly.pdbx_seq_one_letter_code
_entity_poly.pdbx_strand_id
1 'polypeptide(L)'
;MPNRDSVRWFREQFSEVIAPEIQGTPFDVDMLTAVAYQETGYIWSALCLKGLPTGRILELCVGDTLDEDRGRRAFPRTYEELIASPDGPQLFAVARRALEEVAEHVPDYLPASKKPHKFVHGFGIFQYDLQFCRTDKNFFLSRLYMDFGECLKRVLKELRLAMERIGWGGRTALGDYDFACVAIAYNTGSYKPERGLKQGSSSGGRYYGEAIYDYLRLIRSFDQPIVAARPPGRALVREPTPVTAAGPRFRVDTTSGTLRLRSGPQRDPADLTANVIGDLPDGHEVRAVTGVPVDGFLEVETSLRGAFLRGFAAMAFLEPVQDGQPLPAPAPVIDLPRADLPRKPGQVTRRADKAGALSLNEPDQPGRTGDTPADLCRSLIRIVAWLAVDDSKHLRYQPADGSTYCNIYAHDYCHLAGVYLPRVWWTQKALMALAQGMAVSPRYADTVDEQRANDLFRWLRDFGPQFGWRQTGTLTKLQTEVNQGAVGLIVARRKEDGKSGHIVAVVPETESHQAIRNAGGEVTSALQSQAGDRNFRLGTGTPDWFKGERFAESAFWIHS
;
A
#
# COMPACT_ATOMS: atom_id res chain seq x y z
N MET A 1 -7.85 -15.16 -7.70
CA MET A 1 -6.56 -14.81 -7.06
C MET A 1 -5.44 -15.48 -7.82
N PRO A 2 -4.24 -14.88 -7.89
CA PRO A 2 -3.07 -15.54 -8.44
C PRO A 2 -2.79 -16.85 -7.70
N ASN A 3 -2.56 -17.94 -8.43
CA ASN A 3 -2.14 -19.20 -7.81
C ASN A 3 -0.70 -19.04 -7.32
N ARG A 4 -0.51 -19.05 -5.99
CA ARG A 4 0.80 -18.86 -5.34
C ARG A 4 1.86 -19.82 -5.90
N ASP A 5 1.48 -21.06 -6.16
CA ASP A 5 2.40 -22.09 -6.67
C ASP A 5 2.79 -21.81 -8.12
N SER A 6 1.86 -21.33 -8.94
CA SER A 6 2.14 -20.93 -10.32
C SER A 6 3.08 -19.71 -10.33
N VAL A 7 2.78 -18.67 -9.55
CA VAL A 7 3.67 -17.50 -9.45
C VAL A 7 5.09 -17.89 -9.01
N ARG A 8 5.19 -18.82 -8.05
CA ARG A 8 6.47 -19.37 -7.60
C ARG A 8 7.20 -20.13 -8.69
N TRP A 9 6.50 -20.96 -9.47
CA TRP A 9 7.07 -21.68 -10.60
C TRP A 9 7.78 -20.73 -11.57
N PHE A 10 7.16 -19.63 -11.98
CA PHE A 10 7.80 -18.69 -12.92
C PHE A 10 9.11 -18.14 -12.35
N ARG A 11 9.07 -17.68 -11.09
CA ARG A 11 10.24 -17.11 -10.41
C ARG A 11 11.39 -18.12 -10.37
N GLU A 12 11.10 -19.36 -9.99
CA GLU A 12 12.11 -20.43 -9.90
C GLU A 12 12.65 -20.82 -11.28
N GLN A 13 11.79 -21.01 -12.29
CA GLN A 13 12.19 -21.46 -13.62
C GLN A 13 13.06 -20.45 -14.37
N PHE A 14 12.81 -19.15 -14.20
CA PHE A 14 13.41 -18.12 -15.07
C PHE A 14 14.36 -17.17 -14.34
N SER A 15 14.49 -17.25 -13.02
CA SER A 15 15.38 -16.36 -12.24
C SER A 15 16.82 -16.33 -12.76
N GLU A 16 17.41 -17.50 -13.04
CA GLU A 16 18.80 -17.61 -13.54
C GLU A 16 18.98 -16.97 -14.92
N VAL A 17 17.93 -16.96 -15.76
CA VAL A 17 17.95 -16.33 -17.09
C VAL A 17 17.70 -14.82 -16.97
N ILE A 18 16.85 -14.39 -16.05
CA ILE A 18 16.51 -12.97 -15.85
C ILE A 18 17.67 -12.21 -15.20
N ALA A 19 18.27 -12.77 -14.15
CA ALA A 19 19.27 -12.10 -13.30
C ALA A 19 20.42 -11.41 -14.07
N PRO A 20 21.09 -12.05 -15.06
CA PRO A 20 22.16 -11.38 -15.80
C PRO A 20 21.66 -10.22 -16.68
N GLU A 21 20.46 -10.33 -17.28
CA GLU A 21 19.91 -9.34 -18.21
C GLU A 21 19.43 -8.04 -17.53
N ILE A 22 19.16 -8.10 -16.23
CA ILE A 22 18.71 -6.96 -15.42
C ILE A 22 19.86 -6.27 -14.67
N GLN A 23 21.09 -6.77 -14.74
CA GLN A 23 22.23 -6.13 -14.08
C GLN A 23 22.40 -4.68 -14.54
N GLY A 24 22.60 -3.77 -13.59
CA GLY A 24 22.72 -2.34 -13.86
C GLY A 24 21.41 -1.64 -14.25
N THR A 25 20.27 -2.35 -14.21
CA THR A 25 18.94 -1.76 -14.36
C THR A 25 18.25 -1.61 -13.00
N PRO A 26 17.21 -0.78 -12.88
CA PRO A 26 16.44 -0.68 -11.64
C PRO A 26 15.40 -1.80 -11.47
N PHE A 27 15.34 -2.78 -12.38
CA PHE A 27 14.37 -3.88 -12.35
C PHE A 27 14.91 -5.09 -11.57
N ASP A 28 14.01 -5.87 -10.98
CA ASP A 28 14.33 -7.13 -10.31
C ASP A 28 13.50 -8.32 -10.85
N VAL A 29 13.85 -9.55 -10.45
CA VAL A 29 13.16 -10.77 -10.90
C VAL A 29 11.68 -10.77 -10.52
N ASP A 30 11.32 -10.22 -9.37
CA ASP A 30 9.94 -10.21 -8.88
C ASP A 30 9.07 -9.25 -9.69
N MET A 31 9.63 -8.12 -10.12
CA MET A 31 9.01 -7.17 -11.06
C MET A 31 8.68 -7.83 -12.40
N LEU A 32 9.63 -8.56 -12.99
CA LEU A 32 9.40 -9.27 -14.25
C LEU A 32 8.39 -10.41 -14.07
N THR A 33 8.44 -11.10 -12.93
CA THR A 33 7.45 -12.14 -12.58
C THR A 33 6.03 -11.56 -12.48
N ALA A 34 5.87 -10.37 -11.88
CA ALA A 34 4.59 -9.69 -11.77
C ALA A 34 4.01 -9.32 -13.15
N VAL A 35 4.85 -8.80 -14.06
CA VAL A 35 4.44 -8.51 -15.44
C VAL A 35 4.05 -9.80 -16.17
N ALA A 36 4.90 -10.82 -16.17
CA ALA A 36 4.59 -12.10 -16.82
C ALA A 36 3.27 -12.73 -16.32
N TYR A 37 3.02 -12.64 -15.01
CA TYR A 37 1.77 -13.11 -14.43
C TYR A 37 0.57 -12.27 -14.89
N GLN A 38 0.71 -10.96 -14.93
CA GLN A 38 -0.35 -10.08 -15.39
C GLN A 38 -0.67 -10.31 -16.88
N GLU A 39 0.34 -10.56 -17.71
CA GLU A 39 0.16 -10.72 -19.16
C GLU A 39 -0.39 -12.10 -19.55
N THR A 40 0.16 -13.18 -19.00
CA THR A 40 -0.22 -14.56 -19.40
C THR A 40 -0.41 -15.53 -18.24
N GLY A 41 -0.40 -15.05 -17.00
CA GLY A 41 -0.54 -15.85 -15.78
C GLY A 41 -1.67 -16.86 -15.81
N TYR A 42 -2.83 -16.46 -16.30
CA TYR A 42 -4.01 -17.32 -16.41
C TYR A 42 -3.81 -18.49 -17.38
N ILE A 43 -3.00 -18.32 -18.43
CA ILE A 43 -2.67 -19.37 -19.40
C ILE A 43 -1.70 -20.35 -18.75
N TRP A 44 -0.50 -19.88 -18.42
CA TRP A 44 0.56 -20.79 -18.00
C TRP A 44 0.28 -21.40 -16.62
N SER A 45 -0.47 -20.74 -15.73
CA SER A 45 -0.90 -21.37 -14.47
C SER A 45 -1.76 -22.62 -14.72
N ALA A 46 -2.68 -22.57 -15.69
CA ALA A 46 -3.50 -23.71 -16.06
C ALA A 46 -2.68 -24.83 -16.72
N LEU A 47 -1.64 -24.47 -17.49
CA LEU A 47 -0.75 -25.43 -18.14
C LEU A 47 0.22 -26.10 -17.14
N CYS A 48 0.75 -25.35 -16.18
CA CYS A 48 1.57 -25.89 -15.09
C CYS A 48 0.78 -26.93 -14.28
N LEU A 49 -0.49 -26.66 -13.98
CA LEU A 49 -1.37 -27.61 -13.26
C LEU A 49 -1.62 -28.91 -14.06
N LYS A 50 -1.52 -28.86 -15.39
CA LYS A 50 -1.61 -30.02 -16.27
C LYS A 50 -0.27 -30.74 -16.46
N GLY A 51 0.82 -30.25 -15.85
CA GLY A 51 2.14 -30.87 -15.91
C GLY A 51 2.82 -30.76 -17.29
N LEU A 52 2.49 -29.75 -18.10
CA LEU A 52 3.14 -29.56 -19.39
C LEU A 52 4.62 -29.15 -19.23
N PRO A 53 5.53 -29.57 -20.13
CA PRO A 53 6.91 -29.12 -20.14
C PRO A 53 7.04 -27.61 -20.38
N THR A 54 8.04 -26.96 -19.78
CA THR A 54 8.28 -25.50 -19.88
C THR A 54 8.31 -24.99 -21.33
N GLY A 55 8.97 -25.72 -22.24
CA GLY A 55 8.99 -25.36 -23.66
C GLY A 55 7.58 -25.26 -24.25
N ARG A 56 6.74 -26.27 -24.01
CA ARG A 56 5.35 -26.27 -24.50
C ARG A 56 4.50 -25.18 -23.83
N ILE A 57 4.78 -24.85 -22.57
CA ILE A 57 4.12 -23.73 -21.88
C ILE A 57 4.45 -22.41 -22.59
N LEU A 58 5.72 -22.15 -22.90
CA LEU A 58 6.14 -20.93 -23.59
C LEU A 58 5.51 -20.81 -25.00
N GLU A 59 5.42 -21.91 -25.74
CA GLU A 59 4.75 -21.94 -27.04
C GLU A 59 3.28 -21.49 -26.99
N LEU A 60 2.60 -21.85 -25.89
CA LEU A 60 1.17 -21.62 -25.67
C LEU A 60 0.88 -20.30 -24.95
N CYS A 61 1.90 -19.56 -24.49
CA CYS A 61 1.73 -18.24 -23.90
C CYS A 61 1.42 -17.19 -24.99
N VAL A 62 0.26 -17.33 -25.62
CA VAL A 62 -0.26 -16.48 -26.69
C VAL A 62 -1.70 -16.13 -26.35
N GLY A 63 -2.13 -14.92 -26.69
CA GLY A 63 -3.40 -14.41 -26.18
C GLY A 63 -3.93 -13.21 -26.94
N ASP A 64 -4.94 -12.57 -26.35
CA ASP A 64 -5.71 -11.47 -26.92
C ASP A 64 -6.21 -11.72 -28.35
N THR A 65 -7.48 -12.08 -28.47
CA THR A 65 -8.09 -12.30 -29.79
C THR A 65 -8.55 -11.00 -30.40
N LEU A 66 -8.27 -10.81 -31.69
CA LEU A 66 -8.73 -9.63 -32.42
C LEU A 66 -10.26 -9.65 -32.61
N ASP A 67 -10.93 -8.62 -32.10
CA ASP A 67 -12.35 -8.35 -32.31
C ASP A 67 -12.55 -7.08 -33.14
N GLU A 68 -13.12 -7.21 -34.36
CA GLU A 68 -13.37 -6.09 -35.30
C GLU A 68 -14.23 -4.97 -34.72
N ASP A 69 -15.06 -5.28 -33.72
CA ASP A 69 -16.06 -4.39 -33.11
C ASP A 69 -15.61 -3.72 -31.82
N ARG A 70 -14.40 -4.02 -31.30
CA ARG A 70 -13.90 -3.48 -30.02
C ARG A 70 -13.03 -2.22 -30.12
N GLY A 71 -13.01 -1.55 -31.27
CA GLY A 71 -12.43 -0.21 -31.39
C GLY A 71 -10.90 -0.13 -31.31
N ARG A 72 -10.18 -1.23 -31.62
CA ARG A 72 -8.71 -1.24 -31.70
C ARG A 72 -8.22 -0.22 -32.73
N ARG A 73 -7.22 0.59 -32.36
CA ARG A 73 -6.57 1.58 -33.25
C ARG A 73 -5.22 1.11 -33.79
N ALA A 74 -4.54 0.23 -33.06
CA ALA A 74 -3.27 -0.35 -33.46
C ALA A 74 -3.45 -1.35 -34.62
N PHE A 75 -2.44 -1.48 -35.46
CA PHE A 75 -2.41 -2.49 -36.51
C PHE A 75 -2.25 -3.91 -35.92
N PRO A 76 -2.74 -4.96 -36.58
CA PRO A 76 -3.88 -4.91 -37.49
C PRO A 76 -5.16 -4.58 -36.71
N ARG A 77 -6.06 -3.82 -37.32
CA ARG A 77 -7.39 -3.51 -36.75
C ARG A 77 -8.42 -4.56 -37.11
N THR A 78 -8.29 -5.14 -38.31
CA THR A 78 -9.17 -6.22 -38.81
C THR A 78 -8.34 -7.31 -39.47
N TYR A 79 -8.99 -8.44 -39.75
CA TYR A 79 -8.41 -9.52 -40.53
C TYR A 79 -7.99 -9.04 -41.93
N GLU A 80 -8.85 -8.29 -42.61
CA GLU A 80 -8.59 -7.76 -43.96
C GLU A 80 -7.36 -6.85 -43.97
N GLU A 81 -7.21 -6.01 -42.95
CA GLU A 81 -6.04 -5.14 -42.84
C GLU A 81 -4.74 -5.94 -42.64
N LEU A 82 -4.79 -7.05 -41.89
CA LEU A 82 -3.64 -7.93 -41.75
C LEU A 82 -3.29 -8.58 -43.09
N ILE A 83 -4.25 -9.21 -43.76
CA ILE A 83 -4.05 -9.95 -45.01
C ILE A 83 -3.59 -9.04 -46.16
N ALA A 84 -4.00 -7.77 -46.17
CA ALA A 84 -3.56 -6.80 -47.17
C ALA A 84 -2.07 -6.41 -47.02
N SER A 85 -1.42 -6.73 -45.90
CA SER A 85 0.01 -6.50 -45.69
C SER A 85 0.87 -7.52 -46.49
N PRO A 86 2.08 -7.14 -46.96
CA PRO A 86 2.95 -8.05 -47.74
C PRO A 86 3.21 -9.42 -47.10
N ASP A 87 3.41 -9.45 -45.78
CA ASP A 87 3.63 -10.68 -44.99
C ASP A 87 2.35 -11.14 -44.26
N GLY A 88 1.22 -10.52 -44.57
CA GLY A 88 -0.08 -10.69 -43.91
C GLY A 88 -0.59 -12.13 -43.85
N PRO A 89 -0.63 -12.86 -44.98
CA PRO A 89 -1.06 -14.25 -44.99
C PRO A 89 -0.22 -15.16 -44.08
N GLN A 90 1.10 -14.99 -44.05
CA GLN A 90 1.99 -15.78 -43.20
C GLN A 90 1.81 -15.43 -41.72
N LEU A 91 1.71 -14.13 -41.40
CA LEU A 91 1.44 -13.66 -40.04
C LEU A 91 0.09 -14.17 -39.53
N PHE A 92 -0.94 -14.12 -40.36
CA PHE A 92 -2.25 -14.68 -40.03
C PHE A 92 -2.16 -16.18 -39.81
N ALA A 93 -1.45 -16.95 -40.64
CA ALA A 93 -1.30 -18.39 -40.44
C ALA A 93 -0.63 -18.73 -39.10
N VAL A 94 0.43 -18.00 -38.71
CA VAL A 94 1.09 -18.17 -37.41
C VAL A 94 0.13 -17.82 -36.27
N ALA A 95 -0.52 -16.67 -36.33
CA ALA A 95 -1.45 -16.20 -35.32
C ALA A 95 -2.69 -17.09 -35.18
N ARG A 96 -3.21 -17.60 -36.30
CA ARG A 96 -4.35 -18.49 -36.33
C ARG A 96 -4.01 -19.84 -35.70
N ARG A 97 -2.87 -20.42 -36.09
CA ARG A 97 -2.39 -21.67 -35.52
C ARG A 97 -2.16 -21.56 -34.01
N ALA A 98 -1.57 -20.45 -33.56
CA ALA A 98 -1.37 -20.16 -32.14
C ALA A 98 -2.70 -20.12 -31.35
N LEU A 99 -3.75 -19.50 -31.93
CA LEU A 99 -5.10 -19.49 -31.35
C LEU A 99 -5.68 -20.91 -31.23
N GLU A 100 -5.53 -21.73 -32.26
CA GLU A 100 -6.05 -23.10 -32.27
C GLU A 100 -5.33 -23.96 -31.22
N GLU A 101 -4.01 -23.88 -31.15
CA GLU A 101 -3.20 -24.62 -30.17
C GLU A 101 -3.50 -24.22 -28.71
N VAL A 102 -3.64 -22.92 -28.40
CA VAL A 102 -4.00 -22.50 -27.04
C VAL A 102 -5.42 -22.89 -26.66
N ALA A 103 -6.36 -22.91 -27.63
CA ALA A 103 -7.75 -23.30 -27.39
C ALA A 103 -7.93 -24.78 -27.04
N GLU A 104 -6.98 -25.65 -27.39
CA GLU A 104 -6.95 -27.06 -26.93
C GLU A 104 -6.76 -27.18 -25.41
N HIS A 105 -6.11 -26.18 -24.81
CA HIS A 105 -5.74 -26.22 -23.40
C HIS A 105 -6.47 -25.19 -22.54
N VAL A 106 -6.91 -24.06 -23.11
CA VAL A 106 -7.55 -22.96 -22.39
C VAL A 106 -8.95 -22.72 -22.98
N PRO A 107 -10.02 -23.19 -22.29
CA PRO A 107 -11.39 -23.19 -22.84
C PRO A 107 -11.91 -21.82 -23.32
N ASP A 108 -11.43 -20.73 -22.72
CA ASP A 108 -11.85 -19.36 -23.05
C ASP A 108 -11.56 -18.98 -24.51
N TYR A 109 -10.59 -19.64 -25.15
CA TYR A 109 -10.26 -19.40 -26.57
C TYR A 109 -11.07 -20.26 -27.55
N LEU A 110 -11.77 -21.29 -27.07
CA LEU A 110 -12.53 -22.21 -27.92
C LEU A 110 -13.61 -21.54 -28.78
N PRO A 111 -14.37 -20.53 -28.29
CA PRO A 111 -15.32 -19.81 -29.13
C PRO A 111 -14.64 -19.02 -30.25
N ALA A 112 -13.46 -18.45 -30.00
CA ALA A 112 -12.71 -17.68 -30.98
C ALA A 112 -12.05 -18.61 -32.02
N SER A 113 -11.49 -19.75 -31.61
CA SER A 113 -10.88 -20.72 -32.52
C SER A 113 -11.88 -21.33 -33.50
N LYS A 114 -13.19 -21.32 -33.21
CA LYS A 114 -14.22 -21.78 -34.16
C LYS A 114 -14.53 -20.78 -35.29
N LYS A 115 -14.11 -19.52 -35.17
CA LYS A 115 -14.41 -18.47 -36.16
C LYS A 115 -13.23 -18.32 -37.14
N PRO A 116 -13.38 -18.56 -38.45
CA PRO A 116 -12.25 -18.66 -39.38
C PRO A 116 -11.29 -17.47 -39.42
N HIS A 117 -11.79 -16.24 -39.32
CA HIS A 117 -10.98 -15.02 -39.41
C HIS A 117 -10.45 -14.52 -38.05
N LYS A 118 -10.67 -15.26 -36.96
CA LYS A 118 -10.12 -14.91 -35.65
C LYS A 118 -8.69 -15.42 -35.49
N PHE A 119 -7.87 -14.62 -34.85
CA PHE A 119 -6.48 -14.92 -34.54
C PHE A 119 -6.05 -14.20 -33.26
N VAL A 120 -4.98 -14.67 -32.62
CA VAL A 120 -4.33 -13.99 -31.49
C VAL A 120 -3.46 -12.84 -31.98
N HIS A 121 -3.35 -11.77 -31.19
CA HIS A 121 -2.42 -10.69 -31.48
C HIS A 121 -1.40 -10.46 -30.36
N GLY A 122 -1.52 -11.08 -29.20
CA GLY A 122 -0.50 -11.07 -28.15
C GLY A 122 0.37 -12.32 -28.22
N PHE A 123 1.70 -12.15 -28.32
CA PHE A 123 2.64 -13.26 -28.47
C PHE A 123 3.67 -13.32 -27.35
N GLY A 124 3.92 -14.53 -26.84
CA GLY A 124 4.90 -14.82 -25.81
C GLY A 124 4.42 -14.48 -24.40
N ILE A 125 5.22 -14.89 -23.42
CA ILE A 125 4.88 -14.82 -21.98
C ILE A 125 4.62 -13.40 -21.45
N PHE A 126 5.11 -12.38 -22.17
CA PHE A 126 4.89 -10.96 -21.88
C PHE A 126 3.90 -10.26 -22.85
N GLN A 127 3.19 -11.02 -23.70
CA GLN A 127 2.19 -10.52 -24.66
C GLN A 127 2.69 -9.41 -25.60
N TYR A 128 3.81 -9.63 -26.29
CA TYR A 128 4.30 -8.69 -27.31
C TYR A 128 3.32 -8.63 -28.50
N ASP A 129 2.81 -7.43 -28.77
CA ASP A 129 1.66 -7.25 -29.67
C ASP A 129 2.06 -7.33 -31.16
N LEU A 130 1.23 -7.99 -31.96
CA LEU A 130 1.41 -8.21 -33.40
C LEU A 130 1.59 -6.91 -34.20
N GLN A 131 1.18 -5.75 -33.68
CA GLN A 131 1.43 -4.45 -34.29
C GLN A 131 2.92 -4.23 -34.60
N PHE A 132 3.80 -4.81 -33.78
CA PHE A 132 5.25 -4.68 -33.92
C PHE A 132 5.82 -5.49 -35.08
N CYS A 133 5.02 -6.30 -35.79
CA CYS A 133 5.48 -6.95 -37.03
C CYS A 133 5.93 -5.93 -38.09
N ARG A 134 5.48 -4.67 -38.00
CA ARG A 134 5.96 -3.57 -38.85
C ARG A 134 7.45 -3.27 -38.70
N THR A 135 8.03 -3.59 -37.54
CA THR A 135 9.43 -3.30 -37.20
C THR A 135 10.23 -4.53 -36.82
N ASP A 136 9.57 -5.62 -36.42
CA ASP A 136 10.17 -6.84 -35.88
C ASP A 136 9.38 -8.08 -36.34
N LYS A 137 9.14 -8.21 -37.64
CA LYS A 137 8.37 -9.34 -38.20
C LYS A 137 8.98 -10.71 -37.93
N ASN A 138 10.31 -10.80 -37.86
CA ASN A 138 11.00 -12.07 -37.66
C ASN A 138 10.66 -12.69 -36.30
N PHE A 139 10.37 -11.87 -35.28
CA PHE A 139 9.89 -12.37 -34.00
C PHE A 139 8.67 -13.29 -34.14
N PHE A 140 7.72 -12.90 -35.00
CA PHE A 140 6.49 -13.65 -35.25
C PHE A 140 6.72 -14.78 -36.25
N LEU A 141 7.29 -14.48 -37.41
CA LEU A 141 7.44 -15.44 -38.52
C LEU A 141 8.39 -16.60 -38.17
N SER A 142 9.44 -16.34 -37.40
CA SER A 142 10.39 -17.36 -36.92
C SER A 142 9.99 -17.95 -35.56
N ARG A 143 8.81 -17.59 -35.03
CA ARG A 143 8.27 -18.07 -33.75
C ARG A 143 9.22 -17.85 -32.56
N LEU A 144 9.96 -16.74 -32.55
CA LEU A 144 10.87 -16.40 -31.45
C LEU A 144 10.13 -16.08 -30.15
N TYR A 145 8.81 -15.84 -30.20
CA TYR A 145 7.96 -15.70 -29.01
C TYR A 145 7.89 -16.95 -28.13
N MET A 146 8.41 -18.08 -28.61
CA MET A 146 8.53 -19.34 -27.88
C MET A 146 9.81 -19.41 -27.04
N ASP A 147 10.80 -18.55 -27.36
CA ASP A 147 12.05 -18.45 -26.63
C ASP A 147 11.92 -17.39 -25.53
N PHE A 148 12.19 -17.80 -24.29
CA PHE A 148 12.07 -16.91 -23.15
C PHE A 148 13.05 -15.73 -23.21
N GLY A 149 14.30 -15.96 -23.65
CA GLY A 149 15.32 -14.92 -23.76
C GLY A 149 14.94 -13.86 -24.80
N GLU A 150 14.37 -14.28 -25.94
CA GLU A 150 13.86 -13.35 -26.95
C GLU A 150 12.66 -12.53 -26.45
N CYS A 151 11.78 -13.13 -25.64
CA CYS A 151 10.70 -12.41 -24.98
C CYS A 151 11.24 -11.42 -23.93
N LEU A 152 12.22 -11.84 -23.12
CA LEU A 152 12.85 -11.05 -22.07
C LEU A 152 13.51 -9.77 -22.61
N LYS A 153 14.25 -9.88 -23.73
CA LYS A 153 14.88 -8.72 -24.39
C LYS A 153 13.86 -7.65 -24.76
N ARG A 154 12.68 -8.05 -25.25
CA ARG A 154 11.61 -7.14 -25.70
C ARG A 154 10.92 -6.48 -24.53
N VAL A 155 10.50 -7.24 -23.51
CA VAL A 155 9.86 -6.65 -22.33
C VAL A 155 10.79 -5.68 -21.59
N LEU A 156 12.09 -6.00 -21.47
CA LEU A 156 13.07 -5.10 -20.85
C LEU A 156 13.23 -3.80 -21.65
N LYS A 157 13.25 -3.88 -22.98
CA LYS A 157 13.27 -2.69 -23.84
C LYS A 157 12.02 -1.84 -23.63
N GLU A 158 10.84 -2.44 -23.62
CA GLU A 158 9.57 -1.71 -23.45
C GLU A 158 9.41 -1.11 -22.05
N LEU A 159 9.84 -1.81 -20.99
CA LEU A 159 9.86 -1.28 -19.62
C LEU A 159 10.81 -0.09 -19.49
N ARG A 160 12.00 -0.12 -20.11
CA ARG A 160 12.92 1.03 -20.15
C ARG A 160 12.28 2.22 -20.86
N LEU A 161 11.66 2.01 -22.03
CA LEU A 161 10.93 3.07 -22.75
C LEU A 161 9.73 3.60 -21.96
N ALA A 162 9.02 2.75 -21.22
CA ALA A 162 7.96 3.17 -20.31
C ALA A 162 8.49 4.07 -19.20
N MET A 163 9.63 3.70 -18.59
CA MET A 163 10.31 4.48 -17.56
C MET A 163 10.80 5.84 -18.10
N GLU A 164 11.36 5.89 -19.31
CA GLU A 164 11.75 7.13 -19.98
C GLU A 164 10.56 8.05 -20.25
N ARG A 165 9.45 7.49 -20.77
CA ARG A 165 8.22 8.27 -21.09
C ARG A 165 7.62 8.97 -19.88
N ILE A 166 7.77 8.40 -18.69
CA ILE A 166 7.29 9.01 -17.44
C ILE A 166 8.36 9.86 -16.73
N GLY A 167 9.50 10.10 -17.39
CA GLY A 167 10.58 10.94 -16.89
C GLY A 167 11.48 10.29 -15.85
N TRP A 168 11.47 8.96 -15.73
CA TRP A 168 12.20 8.22 -14.70
C TRP A 168 13.45 7.49 -15.21
N GLY A 169 13.88 7.76 -16.44
CA GLY A 169 15.03 7.11 -17.09
C GLY A 169 16.34 7.18 -16.28
N GLY A 170 16.52 8.19 -15.43
CA GLY A 170 17.70 8.35 -14.57
C GLY A 170 17.64 7.62 -13.23
N ARG A 171 16.56 6.90 -12.90
CA ARG A 171 16.44 6.19 -11.62
C ARG A 171 17.26 4.90 -11.64
N THR A 172 18.05 4.70 -10.58
CA THR A 172 18.86 3.49 -10.39
C THR A 172 18.17 2.43 -9.55
N ALA A 173 17.04 2.75 -8.91
CA ALA A 173 16.21 1.83 -8.15
C ALA A 173 14.73 2.21 -8.24
N LEU A 174 13.85 1.22 -8.13
CA LEU A 174 12.40 1.37 -8.09
C LEU A 174 11.84 0.63 -6.87
N GLY A 175 10.95 1.30 -6.11
CA GLY A 175 10.08 0.60 -5.17
C GLY A 175 8.92 -0.10 -5.88
N ASP A 176 8.17 -0.93 -5.16
CA ASP A 176 6.99 -1.63 -5.72
C ASP A 176 5.97 -0.69 -6.36
N TYR A 177 5.71 0.44 -5.70
CA TYR A 177 4.77 1.44 -6.20
C TYR A 177 5.31 2.10 -7.47
N ASP A 178 6.60 2.45 -7.48
CA ASP A 178 7.25 3.02 -8.67
C ASP A 178 7.19 2.04 -9.84
N PHE A 179 7.51 0.76 -9.60
CA PHE A 179 7.42 -0.23 -10.67
C PHE A 179 5.98 -0.40 -11.17
N ALA A 180 4.97 -0.39 -10.31
CA ALA A 180 3.58 -0.41 -10.75
C ALA A 180 3.23 0.81 -11.63
N CYS A 181 3.80 2.00 -11.36
CA CYS A 181 3.68 3.17 -12.24
C CYS A 181 4.35 2.94 -13.61
N VAL A 182 5.55 2.37 -13.64
CA VAL A 182 6.24 1.99 -14.88
C VAL A 182 5.41 0.95 -15.65
N ALA A 183 4.83 -0.03 -14.97
CA ALA A 183 4.00 -1.08 -15.56
C ALA A 183 2.68 -0.52 -16.16
N ILE A 184 2.07 0.50 -15.54
CA ILE A 184 0.95 1.24 -16.14
C ILE A 184 1.37 1.92 -17.45
N ALA A 185 2.55 2.55 -17.47
CA ALA A 185 3.08 3.18 -18.67
C ALA A 185 3.48 2.16 -19.75
N TYR A 186 3.94 0.98 -19.35
CA TYR A 186 4.12 -0.17 -20.23
C TYR A 186 2.79 -0.57 -20.88
N ASN A 187 1.73 -0.76 -20.08
CA ASN A 187 0.42 -1.19 -20.55
C ASN A 187 -0.33 -0.15 -21.42
N THR A 188 -0.31 1.13 -21.03
CA THR A 188 -1.16 2.16 -21.64
C THR A 188 -0.41 3.17 -22.50
N GLY A 189 0.91 3.17 -22.38
CA GLY A 189 1.80 4.14 -22.98
C GLY A 189 1.95 5.48 -22.25
N SER A 190 1.28 5.66 -21.11
CA SER A 190 1.41 6.87 -20.27
C SER A 190 1.15 6.55 -18.80
N TYR A 191 1.48 7.47 -17.90
CA TYR A 191 1.09 7.39 -16.50
C TYR A 191 0.61 8.77 -16.05
N LYS A 192 -0.55 8.82 -15.39
CA LYS A 192 -1.13 10.05 -14.82
C LYS A 192 -0.97 10.04 -13.30
N PRO A 193 -0.02 10.76 -12.71
CA PRO A 193 0.26 10.69 -11.27
C PRO A 193 -0.97 10.91 -10.39
N GLU A 194 -1.87 11.79 -10.79
CA GLU A 194 -3.10 12.14 -10.08
C GLU A 194 -4.07 10.96 -9.91
N ARG A 195 -3.99 9.94 -10.77
CA ARG A 195 -4.86 8.75 -10.73
C ARG A 195 -4.26 7.58 -9.94
N GLY A 196 -3.03 7.71 -9.44
CA GLY A 196 -2.36 6.65 -8.67
C GLY A 196 -2.33 5.32 -9.42
N LEU A 197 -2.62 4.20 -8.73
CA LEU A 197 -2.59 2.86 -9.34
C LEU A 197 -3.88 2.48 -10.10
N LYS A 198 -4.93 3.30 -10.06
CA LYS A 198 -6.22 3.03 -10.73
C LYS A 198 -6.20 3.40 -12.21
N GLN A 199 -5.26 2.78 -12.93
CA GLN A 199 -4.96 3.03 -14.34
C GLN A 199 -4.57 1.73 -15.05
N GLY A 200 -4.68 1.74 -16.38
CA GLY A 200 -4.52 0.55 -17.21
C GLY A 200 -5.83 -0.15 -17.53
N SER A 201 -5.72 -1.29 -18.20
CA SER A 201 -6.86 -2.19 -18.40
C SER A 201 -7.47 -2.55 -17.04
N SER A 202 -8.79 -2.69 -17.01
CA SER A 202 -9.52 -3.07 -15.80
C SER A 202 -10.28 -4.36 -16.05
N SER A 203 -10.17 -5.30 -15.13
CA SER A 203 -10.88 -6.57 -15.16
C SER A 203 -11.33 -6.94 -13.74
N GLY A 204 -12.59 -7.36 -13.61
CA GLY A 204 -13.15 -7.74 -12.30
C GLY A 204 -13.13 -6.63 -11.24
N GLY A 205 -13.17 -5.35 -11.66
CA GLY A 205 -13.11 -4.20 -10.76
C GLY A 205 -11.71 -3.85 -10.24
N ARG A 206 -10.65 -4.41 -10.84
CA ARG A 206 -9.26 -4.07 -10.54
C ARG A 206 -8.54 -3.53 -11.76
N TYR A 207 -7.79 -2.46 -11.56
CA TYR A 207 -6.94 -1.87 -12.58
C TYR A 207 -5.60 -2.60 -12.69
N TYR A 208 -4.99 -2.59 -13.88
CA TYR A 208 -3.68 -3.18 -14.16
C TYR A 208 -2.62 -2.76 -13.14
N GLY A 209 -2.54 -1.48 -12.81
CA GLY A 209 -1.59 -0.97 -11.83
C GLY A 209 -1.79 -1.53 -10.41
N GLU A 210 -3.04 -1.72 -10.00
CA GLU A 210 -3.35 -2.37 -8.72
C GLU A 210 -2.97 -3.85 -8.76
N ALA A 211 -3.26 -4.55 -9.86
CA ALA A 211 -2.93 -5.97 -10.01
C ALA A 211 -1.42 -6.23 -9.96
N ILE A 212 -0.61 -5.44 -10.68
CA ILE A 212 0.86 -5.52 -10.62
C ILE A 212 1.37 -5.33 -9.19
N TYR A 213 0.83 -4.34 -8.49
CA TYR A 213 1.21 -4.07 -7.11
C TYR A 213 0.83 -5.22 -6.16
N ASP A 214 -0.37 -5.78 -6.32
CA ASP A 214 -0.84 -6.94 -5.55
C ASP A 214 0.06 -8.18 -5.83
N TYR A 215 0.49 -8.38 -7.08
CA TYR A 215 1.38 -9.48 -7.46
C TYR A 215 2.78 -9.33 -6.87
N LEU A 216 3.38 -8.14 -6.95
CA LEU A 216 4.66 -7.85 -6.30
C LEU A 216 4.61 -8.16 -4.80
N ARG A 217 3.53 -7.76 -4.13
CA ARG A 217 3.30 -8.03 -2.71
C ARG A 217 3.20 -9.51 -2.41
N LEU A 218 2.52 -10.27 -3.26
CA LEU A 218 2.46 -11.71 -3.15
C LEU A 218 3.84 -12.36 -3.34
N ILE A 219 4.55 -12.02 -4.42
CA ILE A 219 5.84 -12.63 -4.77
C ILE A 219 6.87 -12.38 -3.67
N ARG A 220 6.98 -11.15 -3.19
CA ARG A 220 7.94 -10.76 -2.13
C ARG A 220 7.61 -11.38 -0.78
N SER A 221 6.40 -11.88 -0.59
CA SER A 221 6.03 -12.67 0.60
C SER A 221 6.51 -14.12 0.57
N PHE A 222 7.17 -14.57 -0.50
CA PHE A 222 7.64 -15.96 -0.62
C PHE A 222 8.85 -16.24 0.28
N ASP A 223 9.71 -15.23 0.46
CA ASP A 223 10.94 -15.34 1.23
C ASP A 223 10.77 -14.93 2.71
N GLN A 224 9.58 -14.45 3.08
CA GLN A 224 9.26 -14.22 4.48
C GLN A 224 9.07 -15.58 5.16
N PRO A 225 9.66 -15.81 6.35
CA PRO A 225 9.40 -17.04 7.10
C PRO A 225 7.89 -17.20 7.23
N ILE A 226 7.40 -18.41 6.95
CA ILE A 226 5.98 -18.76 7.17
C ILE A 226 5.77 -18.77 8.69
N VAL A 227 5.68 -17.60 9.30
CA VAL A 227 4.94 -17.43 10.53
C VAL A 227 3.52 -17.89 10.16
N ALA A 228 2.98 -18.84 10.93
CA ALA A 228 1.72 -19.54 10.69
C ALA A 228 0.73 -18.82 9.78
N ALA A 229 0.10 -19.55 8.85
CA ALA A 229 -0.89 -19.06 7.88
C ALA A 229 -1.64 -17.83 8.42
N ARG A 230 -1.48 -16.69 7.72
CA ARG A 230 -1.93 -15.39 8.20
C ARG A 230 -3.37 -15.52 8.74
N PRO A 231 -3.67 -15.00 9.94
CA PRO A 231 -5.03 -15.00 10.43
C PRO A 231 -5.96 -14.32 9.40
N PRO A 232 -7.09 -14.95 9.04
CA PRO A 232 -8.07 -14.33 8.14
C PRO A 232 -8.45 -12.92 8.60
N GLY A 233 -8.71 -12.02 7.65
CA GLY A 233 -9.06 -10.64 7.99
C GLY A 233 -7.88 -9.72 8.34
N ARG A 234 -6.63 -10.10 8.05
CA ARG A 234 -5.44 -9.23 8.19
C ARG A 234 -4.76 -8.97 6.85
N ALA A 235 -4.42 -7.72 6.59
CA ALA A 235 -3.67 -7.28 5.42
C ALA A 235 -2.17 -7.59 5.56
N LEU A 236 -1.49 -7.69 4.41
CA LEU A 236 -0.03 -7.64 4.39
C LEU A 236 0.37 -6.17 4.47
N VAL A 237 0.93 -5.76 5.61
CA VAL A 237 1.54 -4.44 5.74
C VAL A 237 3.02 -4.57 5.43
N ARG A 238 3.55 -3.65 4.62
CA ARG A 238 4.99 -3.63 4.29
C ARG A 238 5.83 -3.56 5.55
N GLU A 239 7.03 -4.10 5.53
CA GLU A 239 8.04 -3.71 6.51
C GLU A 239 8.36 -2.21 6.39
N PRO A 240 8.76 -1.55 7.50
CA PRO A 240 9.32 -0.21 7.47
C PRO A 240 10.42 -0.07 6.41
N THR A 241 10.47 1.08 5.73
CA THR A 241 11.61 1.40 4.85
C THR A 241 12.87 1.49 5.73
N PRO A 242 13.94 0.75 5.42
CA PRO A 242 15.17 0.81 6.22
C PRO A 242 15.89 2.14 6.04
N VAL A 243 16.68 2.53 7.05
CA VAL A 243 17.67 3.60 6.92
C VAL A 243 18.85 3.07 6.12
N THR A 244 19.23 3.75 5.04
CA THR A 244 20.34 3.32 4.15
C THR A 244 21.54 4.24 4.25
N ALA A 245 21.39 5.43 4.85
CA ALA A 245 22.48 6.34 5.16
C ALA A 245 23.58 5.65 5.98
N ALA A 246 24.80 5.71 5.46
CA ALA A 246 26.00 5.10 6.05
C ALA A 246 26.92 6.13 6.74
N GLY A 247 26.51 7.40 6.81
CA GLY A 247 27.29 8.45 7.46
C GLY A 247 27.26 8.37 8.99
N PRO A 248 27.94 9.31 9.68
CA PRO A 248 28.08 9.30 11.12
C PRO A 248 26.74 9.29 11.87
N ARG A 249 26.77 8.72 13.08
CA ARG A 249 25.62 8.63 13.98
C ARG A 249 25.50 9.88 14.84
N PHE A 250 24.29 10.34 15.04
CA PHE A 250 23.99 11.41 15.97
C PHE A 250 22.80 11.03 16.86
N ARG A 251 22.78 11.60 18.06
CA ARG A 251 21.65 11.57 18.98
C ARG A 251 21.08 12.99 19.07
N VAL A 252 19.76 13.10 19.04
CA VAL A 252 19.06 14.35 19.29
C VAL A 252 19.28 14.75 20.76
N ASP A 253 19.79 15.95 20.98
CA ASP A 253 19.99 16.55 22.29
C ASP A 253 19.33 17.93 22.32
N THR A 254 18.08 17.97 22.79
CA THR A 254 17.31 19.21 22.91
C THR A 254 17.09 19.60 24.36
N THR A 255 17.20 18.64 25.30
CA THR A 255 16.95 18.77 26.76
C THR A 255 15.52 19.17 27.17
N SER A 256 14.76 19.87 26.32
CA SER A 256 13.44 20.41 26.66
C SER A 256 12.45 20.44 25.47
N GLY A 257 12.43 19.42 24.61
CA GLY A 257 11.43 19.32 23.54
C GLY A 257 11.75 18.31 22.44
N THR A 258 11.07 18.43 21.30
CA THR A 258 11.38 17.69 20.08
C THR A 258 12.25 18.52 19.13
N LEU A 259 13.08 17.83 18.34
CA LEU A 259 13.81 18.43 17.22
C LEU A 259 12.99 18.32 15.94
N ARG A 260 12.67 19.45 15.31
CA ARG A 260 11.97 19.49 14.02
C ARG A 260 12.89 19.03 12.90
N LEU A 261 12.48 17.97 12.21
CA LEU A 261 13.04 17.54 10.94
C LEU A 261 12.35 18.28 9.80
N ARG A 262 13.12 18.81 8.85
CA ARG A 262 12.61 19.68 7.78
C ARG A 262 12.83 19.10 6.38
N SER A 263 12.00 19.48 5.42
CA SER A 263 12.19 19.10 4.01
C SER A 263 13.31 19.87 3.31
N GLY A 264 13.79 20.98 3.89
CA GLY A 264 14.94 21.75 3.40
C GLY A 264 15.78 22.34 4.54
N PRO A 265 17.05 22.71 4.28
CA PRO A 265 18.00 23.26 5.27
C PRO A 265 17.70 24.71 5.67
N GLN A 266 16.43 25.09 5.81
CA GLN A 266 16.03 26.44 6.14
C GLN A 266 14.82 26.47 7.07
N ARG A 267 14.61 27.61 7.71
CA ARG A 267 13.37 27.92 8.43
C ARG A 267 12.61 28.91 7.58
N ASP A 268 11.34 28.62 7.31
CA ASP A 268 10.47 29.62 6.68
C ASP A 268 10.13 30.70 7.72
N PRO A 269 10.47 31.98 7.48
CA PRO A 269 10.27 33.06 8.45
C PRO A 269 8.79 33.45 8.61
N ALA A 270 7.93 33.16 7.62
CA ALA A 270 6.51 33.45 7.69
C ALA A 270 5.76 32.33 8.43
N ASP A 271 6.17 31.08 8.26
CA ASP A 271 5.63 29.93 8.98
C ASP A 271 6.73 28.92 9.34
N LEU A 272 7.16 28.95 10.61
CA LEU A 272 8.22 28.08 11.14
C LEU A 272 7.90 26.58 11.05
N THR A 273 6.66 26.20 10.71
CA THR A 273 6.18 24.82 10.55
C THR A 273 5.99 24.39 9.10
N ALA A 274 6.02 25.31 8.12
CA ALA A 274 5.65 25.03 6.73
C ALA A 274 6.44 23.88 6.10
N ASN A 275 7.73 23.79 6.41
CA ASN A 275 8.63 22.76 5.89
C ASN A 275 8.97 21.66 6.91
N VAL A 276 8.24 21.57 8.03
CA VAL A 276 8.45 20.51 9.04
C VAL A 276 7.80 19.22 8.56
N ILE A 277 8.57 18.14 8.55
CA ILE A 277 8.13 16.81 8.11
C ILE A 277 8.12 15.78 9.24
N GLY A 278 8.60 16.15 10.43
CA GLY A 278 8.51 15.31 11.62
C GLY A 278 9.13 15.98 12.85
N ASP A 279 8.79 15.43 14.01
CA ASP A 279 9.29 15.84 15.32
C ASP A 279 10.05 14.67 15.96
N LEU A 280 11.35 14.81 16.09
CA LEU A 280 12.23 13.81 16.67
C LEU A 280 12.32 14.01 18.18
N PRO A 281 12.04 12.99 19.01
CA PRO A 281 12.16 13.14 20.45
C PRO A 281 13.62 13.34 20.88
N ASP A 282 13.80 13.93 22.06
CA ASP A 282 15.10 13.94 22.73
C ASP A 282 15.64 12.51 22.90
N GLY A 283 16.95 12.34 22.74
CA GLY A 283 17.61 11.04 22.73
C GLY A 283 17.41 10.20 21.47
N HIS A 284 16.61 10.65 20.50
CA HIS A 284 16.35 9.92 19.26
C HIS A 284 17.60 9.85 18.38
N GLU A 285 17.89 8.70 17.80
CA GLU A 285 19.06 8.54 16.94
C GLU A 285 18.78 8.78 15.45
N VAL A 286 19.76 9.36 14.78
CA VAL A 286 19.73 9.61 13.33
C VAL A 286 21.05 9.22 12.66
N ARG A 287 21.02 8.95 11.36
CA ARG A 287 22.19 8.71 10.50
C ARG A 287 22.38 9.86 9.53
N ALA A 288 23.58 10.42 9.45
CA ALA A 288 23.85 11.45 8.45
C ALA A 288 23.92 10.86 7.03
N VAL A 289 23.38 11.58 6.05
CA VAL A 289 23.41 11.18 4.64
C VAL A 289 24.76 11.53 4.01
N THR A 290 25.09 12.83 4.00
CA THR A 290 26.34 13.35 3.42
C THR A 290 27.41 13.62 4.48
N GLY A 291 27.00 13.74 5.76
CA GLY A 291 27.87 14.15 6.86
C GLY A 291 28.26 15.64 6.85
N VAL A 292 27.86 16.40 5.83
CA VAL A 292 28.23 17.80 5.64
C VAL A 292 27.03 18.70 5.95
N PRO A 293 27.12 19.59 6.95
CA PRO A 293 26.06 20.55 7.21
C PRO A 293 25.91 21.60 6.11
N VAL A 294 24.67 22.00 5.81
CA VAL A 294 24.29 23.11 4.94
C VAL A 294 23.45 24.07 5.77
N ASP A 295 23.85 25.34 5.84
CA ASP A 295 23.16 26.39 6.60
C ASP A 295 22.87 26.04 8.08
N GLY A 296 23.78 25.29 8.70
CA GLY A 296 23.65 24.83 10.08
C GLY A 296 22.69 23.64 10.26
N PHE A 297 22.21 23.05 9.18
CA PHE A 297 21.41 21.83 9.17
C PHE A 297 22.21 20.66 8.59
N LEU A 298 22.03 19.48 9.17
CA LEU A 298 22.57 18.23 8.66
C LEU A 298 21.46 17.42 8.00
N GLU A 299 21.70 16.91 6.79
CA GLU A 299 20.80 15.95 6.16
C GLU A 299 20.93 14.58 6.85
N VAL A 300 19.81 14.05 7.32
CA VAL A 300 19.75 12.83 8.11
C VAL A 300 18.62 11.89 7.66
N GLU A 301 18.83 10.60 7.89
CA GLU A 301 17.81 9.55 7.81
C GLU A 301 17.56 8.92 9.18
N THR A 302 16.31 8.49 9.40
CA THR A 302 15.90 7.82 10.62
C THR A 302 14.64 6.97 10.43
N SER A 303 14.42 6.00 11.33
CA SER A 303 13.15 5.32 11.53
C SER A 303 12.51 5.76 12.84
N LEU A 304 11.46 6.58 12.77
CA LEU A 304 10.66 7.00 13.92
C LEU A 304 9.48 6.04 14.09
N ARG A 305 9.61 5.06 14.99
CA ARG A 305 8.57 4.03 15.24
C ARG A 305 8.08 3.34 13.96
N GLY A 306 9.01 3.06 13.03
CA GLY A 306 8.73 2.44 11.74
C GLY A 306 8.47 3.44 10.58
N ALA A 307 8.32 4.73 10.86
CA ALA A 307 8.28 5.75 9.82
C ALA A 307 9.70 6.13 9.40
N PHE A 308 10.07 5.77 8.18
CA PHE A 308 11.27 6.32 7.56
C PHE A 308 11.08 7.80 7.26
N LEU A 309 12.00 8.61 7.75
CA LEU A 309 12.08 10.04 7.51
C LEU A 309 13.48 10.40 7.02
N ARG A 310 13.55 11.20 5.97
CA ARG A 310 14.76 11.83 5.46
C ARG A 310 14.55 13.32 5.36
N GLY A 311 15.46 14.11 5.91
CA GLY A 311 15.36 15.56 5.89
C GLY A 311 16.51 16.24 6.62
N PHE A 312 16.31 17.50 6.96
CA PHE A 312 17.32 18.38 7.54
C PHE A 312 17.03 18.65 9.02
N ALA A 313 18.00 18.32 9.87
CA ALA A 313 17.96 18.53 11.31
C ALA A 313 19.00 19.58 11.71
N ALA A 314 18.65 20.51 12.62
CA ALA A 314 19.58 21.55 13.03
C ALA A 314 20.76 20.95 13.81
N MET A 315 21.98 21.19 13.35
CA MET A 315 23.20 20.57 13.87
C MET A 315 23.44 20.91 15.35
N ALA A 316 23.03 22.11 15.78
CA ALA A 316 23.13 22.56 17.17
C ALA A 316 22.43 21.65 18.21
N PHE A 317 21.56 20.74 17.77
CA PHE A 317 20.84 19.78 18.63
C PHE A 317 21.21 18.32 18.31
N LEU A 318 22.35 18.10 17.65
CA LEU A 318 22.83 16.78 17.28
C LEU A 318 24.18 16.51 17.96
N GLU A 319 24.19 15.56 18.88
CA GLU A 319 25.40 15.09 19.54
C GLU A 319 25.96 13.85 18.82
N PRO A 320 27.24 13.83 18.43
CA PRO A 320 27.84 12.65 17.82
C PRO A 320 27.79 11.42 18.75
N VAL A 321 27.41 10.27 18.21
CA VAL A 321 27.47 8.98 18.93
C VAL A 321 28.65 8.19 18.40
N GLN A 322 29.55 7.75 19.30
CA GLN A 322 30.70 6.93 18.90
C GLN A 322 30.25 5.58 18.33
N ASP A 323 30.82 5.21 17.18
CA ASP A 323 30.60 3.89 16.58
C ASP A 323 31.10 2.80 17.54
N GLY A 324 30.21 1.85 17.87
CA GLY A 324 30.47 0.78 18.83
C GLY A 324 29.79 0.95 20.19
N GLN A 325 29.21 2.12 20.51
CA GLN A 325 28.24 2.17 21.61
C GLN A 325 27.01 1.33 21.22
N PRO A 326 26.69 0.25 21.97
CA PRO A 326 25.48 -0.50 21.71
C PRO A 326 24.29 0.43 21.91
N LEU A 327 23.28 0.30 21.04
CA LEU A 327 21.98 0.91 21.29
C LEU A 327 21.59 0.55 22.74
N PRO A 328 21.08 1.49 23.54
CA PRO A 328 20.51 1.14 24.83
C PRO A 328 19.53 -0.02 24.56
N ALA A 329 19.72 -1.12 25.28
CA ALA A 329 18.88 -2.30 25.11
C ALA A 329 17.42 -1.83 25.18
N PRO A 330 16.55 -2.23 24.24
CA PRO A 330 15.15 -1.86 24.31
C PRO A 330 14.66 -2.22 25.71
N ALA A 331 14.04 -1.25 26.39
CA ALA A 331 13.48 -1.47 27.72
C ALA A 331 12.62 -2.76 27.67
N PRO A 332 12.68 -3.61 28.71
CA PRO A 332 11.91 -4.85 28.70
C PRO A 332 10.45 -4.53 28.39
N VAL A 333 9.94 -5.13 27.32
CA VAL A 333 8.56 -4.94 26.89
C VAL A 333 7.70 -5.66 27.91
N ILE A 334 7.09 -4.88 28.82
CA ILE A 334 6.05 -5.39 29.70
C ILE A 334 4.84 -5.66 28.81
N ASP A 335 4.43 -6.92 28.71
CA ASP A 335 3.22 -7.32 28.00
C ASP A 335 2.00 -6.85 28.80
N LEU A 336 1.51 -5.66 28.46
CA LEU A 336 0.38 -5.05 29.14
C LEU A 336 -0.93 -5.62 28.57
N PRO A 337 -1.87 -6.06 29.42
CA PRO A 337 -3.14 -6.56 28.94
C PRO A 337 -3.97 -5.45 28.29
N ARG A 338 -4.79 -5.82 27.31
CA ARG A 338 -5.84 -4.94 26.77
C ARG A 338 -6.75 -4.47 27.92
N ALA A 339 -7.03 -3.18 27.95
CA ALA A 339 -8.04 -2.60 28.81
C ALA A 339 -9.39 -2.58 28.07
N ASP A 340 -10.34 -3.40 28.53
CA ASP A 340 -11.72 -3.40 28.09
C ASP A 340 -12.64 -3.37 29.32
N LEU A 341 -13.64 -2.49 29.31
CA LEU A 341 -14.61 -2.46 30.39
C LEU A 341 -15.54 -3.68 30.32
N PRO A 342 -15.79 -4.35 31.46
CA PRO A 342 -16.75 -5.43 31.51
C PRO A 342 -18.16 -4.87 31.30
N ARG A 343 -19.00 -5.62 30.59
CA ARG A 343 -20.40 -5.29 30.35
C ARG A 343 -21.31 -6.11 31.25
N LYS A 344 -22.46 -5.56 31.60
CA LYS A 344 -23.51 -6.34 32.26
C LYS A 344 -24.06 -7.39 31.28
N PRO A 345 -24.42 -8.60 31.73
CA PRO A 345 -25.06 -9.60 30.88
C PRO A 345 -26.30 -9.01 30.17
N GLY A 346 -26.42 -9.24 28.86
CA GLY A 346 -27.53 -8.74 28.03
C GLY A 346 -27.45 -7.25 27.66
N GLN A 347 -26.48 -6.48 28.18
CA GLN A 347 -26.32 -5.07 27.81
C GLN A 347 -25.81 -4.96 26.36
N VAL A 348 -26.52 -4.18 25.55
CA VAL A 348 -26.15 -3.86 24.17
C VAL A 348 -25.80 -2.37 24.10
N THR A 349 -24.56 -2.07 23.70
CA THR A 349 -24.09 -0.73 23.37
C THR A 349 -24.32 -0.51 21.89
N ARG A 350 -25.14 0.49 21.55
CA ARG A 350 -25.60 0.75 20.17
C ARG A 350 -25.08 2.08 19.65
N ARG A 351 -25.01 2.19 18.32
CA ARG A 351 -24.77 3.47 17.61
C ARG A 351 -25.90 4.47 17.82
N ALA A 352 -27.12 3.99 18.03
CA ALA A 352 -28.29 4.83 18.28
C ALA A 352 -28.28 5.49 19.67
N ASP A 353 -27.44 5.01 20.58
CA ASP A 353 -27.32 5.57 21.93
C ASP A 353 -26.22 6.65 21.96
N LYS A 354 -26.22 7.48 23.01
CA LYS A 354 -25.14 8.44 23.23
C LYS A 354 -23.80 7.71 23.44
N ALA A 355 -22.73 8.41 23.08
CA ALA A 355 -21.37 7.94 23.28
C ALA A 355 -21.06 7.60 24.74
N GLY A 356 -20.28 6.54 24.94
CA GLY A 356 -19.87 6.07 26.26
C GLY A 356 -18.59 5.24 26.21
N ALA A 357 -18.23 4.64 27.34
CA ALA A 357 -16.95 3.95 27.54
C ALA A 357 -16.90 2.48 27.06
N LEU A 358 -18.05 1.90 26.69
CA LEU A 358 -18.13 0.52 26.19
C LEU A 358 -17.99 0.48 24.66
N SER A 359 -17.34 -0.57 24.16
CA SER A 359 -17.32 -0.95 22.74
C SER A 359 -18.70 -1.40 22.27
N LEU A 360 -18.99 -1.22 20.99
CA LEU A 360 -20.23 -1.70 20.37
C LEU A 360 -20.39 -3.22 20.49
N ASN A 361 -21.63 -3.69 20.61
CA ASN A 361 -21.99 -5.12 20.57
C ASN A 361 -23.42 -5.39 20.08
N GLU A 362 -23.95 -4.48 19.26
CA GLU A 362 -25.11 -4.75 18.39
C GLU A 362 -24.97 -6.07 17.61
N PRO A 363 -26.07 -6.80 17.40
CA PRO A 363 -26.09 -7.94 16.48
C PRO A 363 -25.75 -7.49 15.04
N ASP A 364 -25.32 -8.43 14.21
CA ASP A 364 -25.03 -8.24 12.78
C ASP A 364 -23.95 -7.18 12.48
N GLN A 365 -23.03 -6.97 13.42
CA GLN A 365 -21.83 -6.17 13.20
C GLN A 365 -20.96 -6.76 12.08
N PRO A 366 -20.61 -5.97 11.06
CA PRO A 366 -19.64 -6.41 10.07
C PRO A 366 -18.25 -6.48 10.71
N GLY A 367 -17.49 -7.50 10.35
CA GLY A 367 -16.06 -7.58 10.62
C GLY A 367 -15.23 -7.36 9.37
N ARG A 368 -13.94 -7.09 9.54
CA ARG A 368 -12.97 -7.19 8.44
C ARG A 368 -12.70 -8.66 8.15
N THR A 369 -13.00 -9.11 6.92
CA THR A 369 -12.96 -10.52 6.52
C THR A 369 -12.38 -10.70 5.12
N GLY A 370 -11.96 -11.93 4.83
CA GLY A 370 -11.34 -12.33 3.57
C GLY A 370 -9.81 -12.41 3.63
N ASP A 371 -9.23 -12.96 2.58
CA ASP A 371 -7.78 -13.23 2.48
C ASP A 371 -7.11 -12.40 1.38
N THR A 372 -7.90 -11.61 0.66
CA THR A 372 -7.46 -10.82 -0.50
C THR A 372 -7.51 -9.33 -0.17
N PRO A 373 -6.60 -8.50 -0.73
CA PRO A 373 -6.70 -7.04 -0.59
C PRO A 373 -8.08 -6.52 -0.98
N ALA A 374 -8.70 -7.10 -2.02
CA ALA A 374 -10.03 -6.69 -2.49
C ALA A 374 -11.12 -6.99 -1.46
N ASP A 375 -11.11 -8.16 -0.82
CA ASP A 375 -12.11 -8.55 0.17
C ASP A 375 -11.94 -7.78 1.48
N LEU A 376 -10.69 -7.56 1.90
CA LEU A 376 -10.36 -6.72 3.05
C LEU A 376 -10.83 -5.28 2.84
N CYS A 377 -10.55 -4.68 1.67
CA CYS A 377 -11.04 -3.35 1.35
C CYS A 377 -12.57 -3.29 1.33
N ARG A 378 -13.23 -4.29 0.71
CA ARG A 378 -14.70 -4.34 0.65
C ARG A 378 -15.32 -4.47 2.04
N SER A 379 -14.74 -5.27 2.93
CA SER A 379 -15.21 -5.41 4.31
C SER A 379 -14.97 -4.17 5.16
N LEU A 380 -13.84 -3.47 4.99
CA LEU A 380 -13.61 -2.15 5.62
C LEU A 380 -14.65 -1.11 5.18
N ILE A 381 -15.00 -1.07 3.88
CA ILE A 381 -16.06 -0.17 3.39
C ILE A 381 -17.44 -0.58 3.94
N ARG A 382 -17.72 -1.87 4.11
CA ARG A 382 -18.94 -2.34 4.80
C ARG A 382 -18.98 -1.90 6.27
N ILE A 383 -17.86 -1.91 6.97
CA ILE A 383 -17.75 -1.37 8.34
C ILE A 383 -18.11 0.12 8.35
N VAL A 384 -17.52 0.92 7.46
CA VAL A 384 -17.81 2.36 7.34
C VAL A 384 -19.29 2.61 7.03
N ALA A 385 -19.86 1.84 6.09
CA ALA A 385 -21.26 1.94 5.70
C ALA A 385 -22.21 1.55 6.85
N TRP A 386 -21.84 0.56 7.66
CA TRP A 386 -22.61 0.16 8.84
C TRP A 386 -22.49 1.21 9.95
N LEU A 387 -21.28 1.66 10.29
CA LEU A 387 -21.09 2.70 11.29
C LEU A 387 -21.86 3.98 10.94
N ALA A 388 -21.93 4.33 9.64
CA ALA A 388 -22.83 5.36 9.11
C ALA A 388 -22.78 6.64 9.94
N VAL A 389 -21.57 7.18 10.07
CA VAL A 389 -21.24 8.28 10.99
C VAL A 389 -22.05 9.56 10.75
N ASP A 390 -22.49 9.75 9.52
CA ASP A 390 -23.33 10.86 9.04
C ASP A 390 -24.84 10.63 9.22
N ASP A 391 -25.28 9.44 9.64
CA ASP A 391 -26.69 9.18 9.94
C ASP A 391 -27.05 9.84 11.28
N SER A 392 -27.95 10.81 11.23
CA SER A 392 -28.48 11.52 12.40
C SER A 392 -29.05 10.60 13.49
N LYS A 393 -29.47 9.37 13.15
CA LYS A 393 -29.95 8.38 14.12
C LYS A 393 -28.82 7.72 14.91
N HIS A 394 -27.58 7.79 14.44
CA HIS A 394 -26.42 7.22 15.12
C HIS A 394 -25.82 8.24 16.09
N LEU A 395 -26.56 8.52 17.17
CA LEU A 395 -26.24 9.53 18.20
C LEU A 395 -24.85 9.37 18.82
N ARG A 396 -24.27 8.17 18.78
CA ARG A 396 -22.93 7.88 19.28
C ARG A 396 -21.84 8.72 18.62
N TYR A 397 -22.07 9.17 17.39
CA TYR A 397 -21.10 9.94 16.60
C TYR A 397 -21.50 11.38 16.36
N GLN A 398 -22.72 11.76 16.71
CA GLN A 398 -23.23 13.09 16.41
C GLN A 398 -22.60 14.13 17.33
N PRO A 399 -22.00 15.21 16.81
CA PRO A 399 -21.44 16.26 17.65
C PRO A 399 -22.54 16.90 18.50
N ALA A 400 -22.21 17.24 19.76
CA ALA A 400 -23.14 17.86 20.69
C ALA A 400 -22.39 18.79 21.66
N ASP A 401 -22.95 19.97 21.95
CA ASP A 401 -22.45 20.91 22.96
C ASP A 401 -20.94 21.22 22.84
N GLY A 402 -20.46 21.41 21.61
CA GLY A 402 -19.04 21.68 21.32
C GLY A 402 -18.10 20.48 21.45
N SER A 403 -18.65 19.28 21.69
CA SER A 403 -17.91 18.02 21.75
C SER A 403 -18.04 17.23 20.45
N THR A 404 -16.95 16.59 20.04
CA THR A 404 -16.88 15.67 18.90
C THR A 404 -16.43 14.29 19.37
N TYR A 405 -16.81 13.26 18.61
CA TYR A 405 -16.66 11.85 19.01
C TYR A 405 -15.74 11.08 18.06
N CYS A 406 -14.74 11.76 17.51
CA CYS A 406 -13.78 11.22 16.56
C CYS A 406 -12.99 10.02 17.12
N ASN A 407 -12.59 10.10 18.39
CA ASN A 407 -11.92 9.03 19.13
C ASN A 407 -12.80 7.78 19.28
N ILE A 408 -14.10 7.96 19.54
CA ILE A 408 -15.06 6.85 19.70
C ILE A 408 -15.31 6.18 18.35
N TYR A 409 -15.49 6.98 17.30
CA TYR A 409 -15.62 6.46 15.95
C TYR A 409 -14.37 5.69 15.49
N ALA A 410 -13.18 6.22 15.74
CA ALA A 410 -11.93 5.54 15.42
C ALA A 410 -11.78 4.22 16.21
N HIS A 411 -12.16 4.21 17.49
CA HIS A 411 -12.23 3.00 18.30
C HIS A 411 -13.18 1.97 17.69
N ASP A 412 -14.42 2.34 17.40
CA ASP A 412 -15.42 1.41 16.89
C ASP A 412 -15.05 0.88 15.50
N TYR A 413 -14.47 1.72 14.63
CA TYR A 413 -13.90 1.30 13.36
C TYR A 413 -12.79 0.25 13.53
N CYS A 414 -11.83 0.51 14.43
CA CYS A 414 -10.75 -0.44 14.71
C CYS A 414 -11.28 -1.73 15.33
N HIS A 415 -12.22 -1.62 16.28
CA HIS A 415 -12.85 -2.75 16.97
C HIS A 415 -13.52 -3.70 15.96
N LEU A 416 -14.32 -3.16 15.04
CA LEU A 416 -14.96 -3.95 13.97
C LEU A 416 -13.95 -4.48 12.95
N ALA A 417 -12.84 -3.77 12.72
CA ALA A 417 -11.75 -4.24 11.86
C ALA A 417 -10.86 -5.31 12.53
N GLY A 418 -11.12 -5.66 13.80
CA GLY A 418 -10.34 -6.64 14.55
C GLY A 418 -9.00 -6.11 15.06
N VAL A 419 -8.83 -4.79 15.14
CA VAL A 419 -7.62 -4.11 15.58
C VAL A 419 -7.85 -3.44 16.93
N TYR A 420 -6.90 -3.59 17.86
CA TYR A 420 -7.01 -2.98 19.18
C TYR A 420 -6.58 -1.51 19.15
N LEU A 421 -7.56 -0.63 19.30
CA LEU A 421 -7.40 0.76 19.74
C LEU A 421 -8.23 0.87 21.02
N PRO A 422 -7.74 1.46 22.12
CA PRO A 422 -8.46 1.43 23.39
C PRO A 422 -9.58 2.47 23.45
N ARG A 423 -10.76 2.06 23.95
CA ARG A 423 -11.79 3.03 24.36
C ARG A 423 -11.49 3.63 25.73
N VAL A 424 -10.96 2.78 26.59
CA VAL A 424 -10.46 3.07 27.93
C VAL A 424 -9.04 2.53 28.05
N TRP A 425 -8.24 3.13 28.91
CA TRP A 425 -6.90 2.64 29.19
C TRP A 425 -6.58 2.72 30.67
N TRP A 426 -5.64 1.88 31.11
CA TRP A 426 -5.18 1.78 32.49
C TRP A 426 -4.71 3.14 33.03
N THR A 427 -5.12 3.44 34.26
CA THR A 427 -4.55 4.59 35.00
C THR A 427 -3.07 4.34 35.31
N GLN A 428 -2.30 5.39 35.60
CA GLN A 428 -0.88 5.24 35.95
C GLN A 428 -0.68 4.29 37.14
N LYS A 429 -1.55 4.38 38.15
CA LYS A 429 -1.55 3.48 39.32
C LYS A 429 -1.76 2.02 38.90
N ALA A 430 -2.71 1.76 38.00
CA ALA A 430 -2.97 0.42 37.47
C ALA A 430 -1.79 -0.09 36.63
N LEU A 431 -1.17 0.75 35.81
CA LEU A 431 0.01 0.39 35.01
C LEU A 431 1.20 0.00 35.90
N MET A 432 1.45 0.74 36.98
CA MET A 432 2.50 0.38 37.95
C MET A 432 2.23 -0.97 38.62
N ALA A 433 0.96 -1.26 38.93
CA ALA A 433 0.56 -2.53 39.50
C ALA A 433 0.76 -3.70 38.52
N LEU A 434 0.33 -3.53 37.26
CA LEU A 434 0.52 -4.50 36.19
C LEU A 434 2.01 -4.76 35.91
N ALA A 435 2.84 -3.70 35.92
CA ALA A 435 4.30 -3.82 35.75
C ALA A 435 4.98 -4.63 36.86
N GLN A 436 4.36 -4.73 38.04
CA GLN A 436 4.82 -5.55 39.16
C GLN A 436 4.24 -6.98 39.12
N GLY A 437 3.52 -7.35 38.06
CA GLY A 437 2.86 -8.66 37.93
C GLY A 437 1.59 -8.79 38.76
N MET A 438 1.03 -7.71 39.30
CA MET A 438 -0.23 -7.76 40.04
C MET A 438 -1.42 -7.86 39.08
N ALA A 439 -2.41 -8.67 39.45
CA ALA A 439 -3.68 -8.73 38.74
C ALA A 439 -4.50 -7.45 38.99
N VAL A 440 -4.88 -6.74 37.92
CA VAL A 440 -5.72 -5.55 37.99
C VAL A 440 -6.98 -5.77 37.14
N SER A 441 -8.16 -5.55 37.73
CA SER A 441 -9.43 -5.59 37.00
C SER A 441 -9.81 -4.20 36.47
N PRO A 442 -10.32 -4.09 35.23
CA PRO A 442 -10.76 -2.82 34.66
C PRO A 442 -12.03 -2.32 35.37
N ARG A 443 -11.93 -1.14 35.99
CA ARG A 443 -12.97 -0.44 36.75
C ARG A 443 -12.95 1.03 36.36
N TYR A 444 -14.08 1.49 35.82
CA TYR A 444 -14.21 2.85 35.32
C TYR A 444 -13.92 3.89 36.41
N ALA A 445 -13.10 4.88 36.08
CA ALA A 445 -12.66 5.97 36.97
C ALA A 445 -11.88 5.51 38.23
N ASP A 446 -11.41 4.26 38.26
CA ASP A 446 -10.53 3.72 39.31
C ASP A 446 -9.25 3.15 38.69
N THR A 447 -9.39 2.11 37.88
CA THR A 447 -8.25 1.43 37.25
C THR A 447 -8.17 1.71 35.75
N VAL A 448 -9.23 2.23 35.12
CA VAL A 448 -9.23 2.66 33.71
C VAL A 448 -9.97 3.98 33.49
N ASP A 449 -9.46 4.80 32.56
CA ASP A 449 -10.03 6.06 32.12
C ASP A 449 -10.30 6.09 30.61
N GLU A 450 -11.32 6.85 30.20
CA GLU A 450 -11.64 7.04 28.79
C GLU A 450 -10.51 7.72 28.02
N GLN A 451 -10.25 7.23 26.81
CA GLN A 451 -9.23 7.81 25.94
C GLN A 451 -9.84 8.88 25.03
N ARG A 452 -9.39 10.13 25.17
CA ARG A 452 -9.66 11.21 24.20
C ARG A 452 -8.66 11.13 23.05
N ALA A 453 -8.88 11.90 21.98
CA ALA A 453 -7.97 11.91 20.82
C ALA A 453 -6.50 12.24 21.20
N ASN A 454 -6.28 13.17 22.14
CA ASN A 454 -4.92 13.48 22.64
C ASN A 454 -4.30 12.30 23.41
N ASP A 455 -5.12 11.55 24.16
CA ASP A 455 -4.67 10.42 24.95
C ASP A 455 -4.35 9.25 24.02
N LEU A 456 -5.17 9.01 22.99
CA LEU A 456 -4.91 8.04 21.92
C LEU A 456 -3.62 8.33 21.15
N PHE A 457 -3.29 9.60 20.90
CA PHE A 457 -2.01 9.95 20.28
C PHE A 457 -0.83 9.44 21.12
N ARG A 458 -0.87 9.69 22.45
CA ARG A 458 0.17 9.23 23.38
C ARG A 458 0.16 7.72 23.53
N TRP A 459 -1.03 7.11 23.58
CA TRP A 459 -1.18 5.66 23.68
C TRP A 459 -0.58 4.96 22.46
N LEU A 460 -0.86 5.43 21.23
CA LEU A 460 -0.25 4.88 20.02
C LEU A 460 1.26 5.02 20.05
N ARG A 461 1.76 6.18 20.50
CA ARG A 461 3.20 6.47 20.62
C ARG A 461 3.92 5.51 21.59
N ASP A 462 3.32 5.24 22.74
CA ASP A 462 3.97 4.59 23.89
C ASP A 462 3.66 3.09 23.96
N PHE A 463 2.44 2.69 23.60
CA PHE A 463 1.96 1.30 23.69
C PHE A 463 1.57 0.70 22.33
N GLY A 464 1.25 1.52 21.34
CA GLY A 464 0.80 1.08 20.01
C GLY A 464 1.64 -0.05 19.38
N PRO A 465 2.98 0.02 19.39
CA PRO A 465 3.84 -1.06 18.88
C PRO A 465 3.59 -2.43 19.51
N GLN A 466 3.30 -2.49 20.81
CA GLN A 466 2.97 -3.74 21.51
C GLN A 466 1.66 -4.34 20.99
N PHE A 467 0.77 -3.51 20.48
CA PHE A 467 -0.53 -3.89 19.92
C PHE A 467 -0.53 -3.94 18.38
N GLY A 468 0.63 -3.96 17.73
CA GLY A 468 0.78 -4.12 16.28
C GLY A 468 0.67 -2.83 15.46
N TRP A 469 0.56 -1.67 16.11
CA TRP A 469 0.58 -0.38 15.42
C TRP A 469 2.01 0.08 15.14
N ARG A 470 2.21 0.69 13.97
CA ARG A 470 3.47 1.41 13.66
C ARG A 470 3.19 2.69 12.90
N GLN A 471 4.16 3.61 12.92
CA GLN A 471 4.06 4.82 12.12
C GLN A 471 4.45 4.59 10.65
N THR A 472 3.97 5.46 9.78
CA THR A 472 4.42 5.59 8.39
C THR A 472 4.73 7.06 8.07
N GLY A 473 5.68 7.31 7.17
CA GLY A 473 6.24 8.65 6.97
C GLY A 473 5.43 9.58 6.06
N THR A 474 4.50 9.06 5.25
CA THR A 474 3.74 9.89 4.30
C THR A 474 2.29 9.43 4.16
N LEU A 475 1.40 10.37 3.79
CA LEU A 475 0.02 10.05 3.42
C LEU A 475 -0.05 9.08 2.25
N THR A 476 0.87 9.17 1.29
CA THR A 476 0.94 8.24 0.16
C THR A 476 1.15 6.80 0.65
N LYS A 477 2.13 6.58 1.54
CA LYS A 477 2.36 5.25 2.11
C LYS A 477 1.16 4.79 2.93
N LEU A 478 0.56 5.67 3.74
CA LEU A 478 -0.64 5.37 4.52
C LEU A 478 -1.81 4.91 3.62
N GLN A 479 -2.19 5.72 2.64
CA GLN A 479 -3.31 5.42 1.73
C GLN A 479 -3.04 4.16 0.91
N THR A 480 -1.80 3.96 0.45
CA THR A 480 -1.43 2.76 -0.31
C THR A 480 -1.59 1.48 0.51
N GLU A 481 -1.17 1.45 1.78
CA GLU A 481 -1.38 0.26 2.63
C GLU A 481 -2.86 0.08 2.99
N VAL A 482 -3.62 1.17 3.20
CA VAL A 482 -5.07 1.08 3.42
C VAL A 482 -5.80 0.53 2.18
N ASN A 483 -5.36 0.87 0.97
CA ASN A 483 -5.88 0.30 -0.28
C ASN A 483 -5.53 -1.19 -0.46
N GLN A 484 -4.68 -1.74 0.40
CA GLN A 484 -4.37 -3.16 0.53
C GLN A 484 -5.17 -3.86 1.64
N GLY A 485 -6.07 -3.13 2.31
CA GLY A 485 -6.92 -3.65 3.37
C GLY A 485 -6.38 -3.46 4.79
N ALA A 486 -5.27 -2.72 4.95
CA ALA A 486 -4.75 -2.36 6.26
C ALA A 486 -5.66 -1.34 6.96
N VAL A 487 -5.55 -1.25 8.29
CA VAL A 487 -6.23 -0.20 9.07
C VAL A 487 -5.28 0.98 9.22
N GLY A 488 -5.73 2.17 8.83
CA GLY A 488 -4.94 3.40 8.87
C GLY A 488 -5.61 4.51 9.68
N LEU A 489 -4.82 5.27 10.45
CA LEU A 489 -5.27 6.40 11.24
C LEU A 489 -4.38 7.63 11.00
N ILE A 490 -4.99 8.81 10.96
CA ILE A 490 -4.28 10.09 11.13
C ILE A 490 -4.70 10.64 12.49
N VAL A 491 -3.73 10.95 13.34
CA VAL A 491 -3.98 11.45 14.71
C VAL A 491 -3.18 12.71 14.94
N ALA A 492 -3.83 13.77 15.44
CA ALA A 492 -3.19 15.03 15.80
C ALA A 492 -3.55 15.45 17.22
N ARG A 493 -2.53 15.82 18.00
CA ARG A 493 -2.63 16.24 19.40
C ARG A 493 -2.69 17.76 19.49
N ARG A 494 -3.56 18.32 20.34
CA ARG A 494 -3.61 19.77 20.58
C ARG A 494 -2.38 20.28 21.35
N LYS A 495 -2.01 21.54 21.07
CA LYS A 495 -1.05 22.32 21.87
C LYS A 495 -1.63 22.71 23.23
N GLU A 496 -2.84 23.27 23.21
CA GLU A 496 -3.53 23.72 24.41
C GLU A 496 -4.07 22.54 25.21
N ASP A 497 -3.67 22.47 26.48
CA ASP A 497 -4.24 21.52 27.43
C ASP A 497 -5.74 21.77 27.63
N GLY A 498 -6.49 20.69 27.79
CA GLY A 498 -7.95 20.73 27.90
C GLY A 498 -8.71 20.85 26.57
N LYS A 499 -8.05 21.15 25.44
CA LYS A 499 -8.68 21.12 24.10
C LYS A 499 -8.59 19.74 23.46
N SER A 500 -9.62 19.36 22.71
CA SER A 500 -9.67 18.07 22.02
C SER A 500 -8.77 18.02 20.78
N GLY A 501 -7.92 16.99 20.72
CA GLY A 501 -7.23 16.55 19.49
C GLY A 501 -8.21 16.07 18.43
N HIS A 502 -7.67 15.55 17.33
CA HIS A 502 -8.48 14.99 16.25
C HIS A 502 -7.88 13.69 15.74
N ILE A 503 -8.74 12.74 15.41
CA ILE A 503 -8.37 11.42 14.89
C ILE A 503 -9.36 11.01 13.81
N VAL A 504 -8.86 10.47 12.71
CA VAL A 504 -9.69 10.01 11.59
C VAL A 504 -9.25 8.63 11.14
N ALA A 505 -10.21 7.83 10.69
CA ALA A 505 -9.92 6.60 9.97
C ALA A 505 -9.60 6.94 8.52
N VAL A 506 -8.47 6.45 8.02
CA VAL A 506 -8.18 6.43 6.58
C VAL A 506 -8.77 5.15 6.01
N VAL A 507 -9.50 5.27 4.91
CA VAL A 507 -10.33 4.19 4.36
C VAL A 507 -9.94 3.89 2.90
N PRO A 508 -10.20 2.66 2.41
CA PRO A 508 -9.81 2.27 1.06
C PRO A 508 -10.47 3.14 -0.03
N GLU A 509 -9.70 3.50 -1.06
CA GLU A 509 -10.24 4.22 -2.21
C GLU A 509 -11.23 3.34 -2.99
N THR A 510 -12.39 3.90 -3.37
CA THR A 510 -13.39 3.25 -4.23
C THR A 510 -13.32 3.82 -5.65
N GLU A 511 -14.17 3.35 -6.56
CA GLU A 511 -14.26 3.94 -7.90
C GLU A 511 -14.73 5.40 -7.84
N SER A 512 -15.68 5.70 -6.95
CA SER A 512 -16.31 7.02 -6.82
C SER A 512 -15.64 7.95 -5.80
N HIS A 513 -14.83 7.41 -4.88
CA HIS A 513 -14.17 8.19 -3.83
C HIS A 513 -12.69 7.85 -3.78
N GLN A 514 -11.85 8.85 -4.01
CA GLN A 514 -10.40 8.71 -4.10
C GLN A 514 -9.72 9.76 -3.23
N ALA A 515 -8.49 9.47 -2.82
CA ALA A 515 -7.61 10.42 -2.19
C ALA A 515 -7.13 11.45 -3.22
N ILE A 516 -6.91 12.69 -2.78
CA ILE A 516 -6.40 13.76 -3.66
C ILE A 516 -4.88 13.64 -3.72
N ARG A 517 -4.34 13.73 -4.94
CA ARG A 517 -2.90 13.69 -5.22
C ARG A 517 -2.44 14.97 -5.92
N ASN A 518 -1.20 15.35 -5.68
CA ASN A 518 -0.55 16.44 -6.42
C ASN A 518 -0.07 15.97 -7.81
N ALA A 519 0.52 16.88 -8.59
CA ALA A 519 1.05 16.56 -9.92
C ALA A 519 2.21 15.53 -9.90
N GLY A 520 2.87 15.36 -8.75
CA GLY A 520 3.88 14.31 -8.53
C GLY A 520 3.29 12.96 -8.13
N GLY A 521 1.97 12.86 -7.95
CA GLY A 521 1.27 11.64 -7.54
C GLY A 521 1.29 11.38 -6.03
N GLU A 522 1.79 12.33 -5.24
CA GLU A 522 1.80 12.22 -3.78
C GLU A 522 0.43 12.57 -3.23
N VAL A 523 -0.06 11.78 -2.26
CA VAL A 523 -1.34 12.04 -1.60
C VAL A 523 -1.22 13.27 -0.71
N THR A 524 -2.02 14.29 -1.01
CA THR A 524 -2.14 15.53 -0.21
C THR A 524 -3.37 15.50 0.70
N SER A 525 -4.39 14.73 0.33
CA SER A 525 -5.56 14.48 1.18
C SER A 525 -5.97 13.01 1.07
N ALA A 526 -5.71 12.24 2.14
CA ALA A 526 -6.14 10.84 2.21
C ALA A 526 -7.67 10.74 2.21
N LEU A 527 -8.21 9.64 1.68
CA LEU A 527 -9.63 9.34 1.80
C LEU A 527 -9.91 8.89 3.24
N GLN A 528 -10.83 9.58 3.88
CA GLN A 528 -11.12 9.46 5.30
C GLN A 528 -12.60 9.14 5.54
N SER A 529 -12.87 8.64 6.74
CA SER A 529 -14.19 8.66 7.37
C SER A 529 -14.06 9.34 8.73
N GLN A 530 -15.03 10.20 9.06
CA GLN A 530 -14.87 11.15 10.17
C GLN A 530 -16.15 11.33 10.99
N ALA A 531 -16.00 11.29 12.33
CA ALA A 531 -16.95 11.79 13.33
C ALA A 531 -16.42 13.08 13.98
N GLY A 532 -16.58 14.23 13.32
CA GLY A 532 -15.99 15.50 13.74
C GLY A 532 -17.03 16.59 13.87
N ASP A 533 -16.63 17.85 13.65
CA ASP A 533 -17.58 18.97 13.54
C ASP A 533 -18.55 18.77 12.36
N ARG A 534 -18.08 18.05 11.33
CA ARG A 534 -18.88 17.58 10.20
C ARG A 534 -18.58 16.11 9.98
N ASN A 535 -19.63 15.29 10.03
CA ASN A 535 -19.54 13.86 9.83
C ASN A 535 -19.67 13.52 8.34
N PHE A 536 -18.88 12.56 7.88
CA PHE A 536 -18.99 11.99 6.55
C PHE A 536 -18.41 10.58 6.53
N ARG A 537 -19.03 9.69 5.75
CA ARG A 537 -18.55 8.30 5.58
C ARG A 537 -17.30 8.21 4.72
N LEU A 538 -17.27 8.95 3.61
CA LEU A 538 -16.19 8.91 2.63
C LEU A 538 -15.95 10.35 2.15
N GLY A 539 -14.75 10.87 2.41
CA GLY A 539 -14.38 12.21 1.99
C GLY A 539 -12.92 12.51 2.32
N THR A 540 -12.36 13.55 1.72
CA THR A 540 -10.93 13.89 1.87
C THR A 540 -10.68 14.96 2.93
N GLY A 541 -11.75 15.53 3.51
CA GLY A 541 -11.67 16.61 4.49
C GLY A 541 -10.93 17.84 3.94
N THR A 542 -10.48 18.70 4.85
CA THR A 542 -9.59 19.81 4.50
C THR A 542 -8.17 19.27 4.28
N PRO A 543 -7.49 19.62 3.17
CA PRO A 543 -6.10 19.23 2.96
C PRO A 543 -5.20 19.62 4.13
N ASP A 544 -4.24 18.75 4.46
CA ASP A 544 -3.22 19.00 5.49
C ASP A 544 -3.74 19.46 6.86
N TRP A 545 -5.01 19.15 7.22
CA TRP A 545 -5.62 19.66 8.45
C TRP A 545 -4.79 19.36 9.72
N PHE A 546 -4.05 18.26 9.72
CA PHE A 546 -3.20 17.79 10.82
C PHE A 546 -1.93 18.62 11.02
N LYS A 547 -1.54 19.44 10.02
CA LYS A 547 -0.45 20.43 10.12
C LYS A 547 -0.90 21.77 10.68
N GLY A 548 -2.21 21.96 10.92
CA GLY A 548 -2.74 23.24 11.39
C GLY A 548 -2.10 23.68 12.71
N GLU A 549 -1.84 24.98 12.86
CA GLU A 549 -1.07 25.58 13.97
C GLU A 549 -1.56 25.21 15.38
N ARG A 550 -2.82 24.82 15.50
CA ARG A 550 -3.47 24.40 16.75
C ARG A 550 -2.98 23.04 17.27
N PHE A 551 -2.34 22.24 16.42
CA PHE A 551 -1.81 20.93 16.74
C PHE A 551 -0.34 21.02 17.12
N ALA A 552 0.04 20.32 18.19
CA ALA A 552 1.42 20.23 18.64
C ALA A 552 2.21 19.24 17.80
N GLU A 553 1.58 18.10 17.53
CA GLU A 553 2.16 16.95 16.85
C GLU A 553 1.06 16.23 16.07
N SER A 554 1.44 15.57 14.99
CA SER A 554 0.58 14.65 14.25
C SER A 554 1.38 13.45 13.77
N ALA A 555 0.68 12.34 13.54
CA ALA A 555 1.29 11.10 13.08
C ALA A 555 0.32 10.26 12.26
N PHE A 556 0.90 9.44 11.39
CA PHE A 556 0.20 8.47 10.54
C PHE A 556 0.48 7.08 11.06
N TRP A 557 -0.57 6.34 11.40
CA TRP A 557 -0.48 5.02 12.01
C TRP A 557 -1.11 3.97 11.13
N ILE A 558 -0.48 2.81 11.05
CA ILE A 558 -0.97 1.66 10.30
C ILE A 558 -0.90 0.38 11.13
N HIS A 559 -1.84 -0.50 10.85
CA HIS A 559 -1.95 -1.83 11.44
C HIS A 559 -2.37 -2.85 10.38
N SER A 560 -1.82 -4.07 10.47
CA SER A 560 -2.15 -5.20 9.57
C SER A 560 -3.61 -5.56 9.59
#